data_AF-A0A4R9H6P1-F1
#
_entry.id   AF-A0A4R9H6P1-F1
#
_cell.length_a   1.000
_cell.length_b   1.000
_cell.length_c   1.000
_cell.angle_alpha   90.00
_cell.angle_beta   90.00
_cell.angle_gamma   90.00
#
_symmetry.space_group_name_H-M   'P 1'
#
loop_
_entity.id
_entity.type
_entity.pdbx_description
1 polymer ?
#
loop_
_entity_poly.entity_id
_entity_poly.type
_entity_poly.pdbx_seq_one_letter_code
_entity_poly.pdbx_strand_id
1 'polypeptide(L)'
;MKKLIAIHGEELLVDDDDFSRLRKYTWSVKYNSNYTTAYRTSRNNRAKTQKMILLHREIMNVRSPKLVVIHKKGDWKDNRKKRLLVIEKGKQNFTQKNRKSNNKYKGITRRKDTGLYMSSICKRGKEYHLGVYEDPKVAAMAYDKAANILFGTLANTNKKLGLIKYKSLKDIQINLHVNERGRNMNEPPDTIRVSKLRKRLLKLRKKFTYEKIAEFCNVQGGTLYRFAVGQINLRSIAVEKIETGIRNRK
;
A
#
# COMPACT_ATOMS: atom_id res chain seq x y z
N MET A 1 28.65 -20.74 -6.83
CA MET A 1 27.30 -20.46 -7.37
C MET A 1 26.94 -21.58 -8.33
N LYS A 2 25.72 -22.14 -8.26
CA LYS A 2 25.28 -23.22 -9.16
C LYS A 2 23.92 -22.92 -9.80
N LYS A 3 23.64 -23.62 -10.90
CA LYS A 3 22.42 -23.48 -11.70
C LYS A 3 21.57 -24.74 -11.59
N LEU A 4 20.30 -24.59 -11.20
CA LEU A 4 19.29 -25.62 -11.38
C LEU A 4 18.63 -25.41 -12.75
N ILE A 5 18.32 -26.50 -13.45
CA ILE A 5 17.58 -26.47 -14.70
C ILE A 5 16.14 -26.86 -14.40
N ALA A 6 15.20 -25.99 -14.72
CA ALA A 6 13.77 -26.29 -14.64
C ALA A 6 13.32 -27.17 -15.82
N ILE A 7 12.13 -27.78 -15.73
CA ILE A 7 11.62 -28.74 -16.72
C ILE A 7 11.61 -28.17 -18.15
N HIS A 8 11.38 -26.87 -18.31
CA HIS A 8 11.33 -26.22 -19.62
C HIS A 8 12.65 -25.53 -19.99
N GLY A 9 13.76 -25.92 -19.37
CA GLY A 9 15.12 -25.48 -19.70
C GLY A 9 15.55 -24.17 -19.03
N GLU A 10 14.73 -23.58 -18.16
CA GLU A 10 15.09 -22.32 -17.50
C GLU A 10 16.17 -22.51 -16.44
N GLU A 11 17.21 -21.69 -16.51
CA GLU A 11 18.28 -21.68 -15.52
C GLU A 11 17.89 -20.86 -14.28
N LEU A 12 18.02 -21.48 -13.10
CA LEU A 12 17.73 -20.90 -11.79
C LEU A 12 19.01 -20.85 -10.96
N LEU A 13 19.48 -19.65 -10.61
CA LEU A 13 20.71 -19.47 -9.83
C LEU A 13 20.44 -19.70 -8.34
N VAL A 14 21.26 -20.52 -7.70
CA VAL A 14 21.20 -20.80 -6.26
C VAL A 14 22.60 -20.75 -5.64
N ASP A 15 22.66 -20.65 -4.32
CA ASP A 15 23.91 -20.78 -3.57
C ASP A 15 24.37 -22.25 -3.56
N ASP A 16 25.68 -22.48 -3.43
CA ASP A 16 26.28 -23.81 -3.55
C ASP A 16 25.79 -24.78 -2.47
N ASP A 17 25.64 -24.27 -1.25
CA ASP A 17 25.21 -25.03 -0.08
C ASP A 17 23.78 -25.58 -0.24
N ASP A 18 22.92 -24.86 -0.97
CA ASP A 18 21.53 -25.29 -1.20
C ASP A 18 21.41 -26.21 -2.42
N PHE A 19 22.35 -26.15 -3.36
CA PHE A 19 22.25 -26.87 -4.63
C PHE A 19 22.08 -28.38 -4.45
N SER A 20 22.88 -29.01 -3.58
CA SER A 20 22.87 -30.46 -3.35
C SER A 20 21.53 -30.97 -2.83
N ARG A 21 20.82 -30.15 -2.05
CA ARG A 21 19.48 -30.46 -1.53
C ARG A 21 18.40 -30.19 -2.57
N LEU A 22 18.48 -29.06 -3.27
CA LEU A 22 17.44 -28.62 -4.20
C LEU A 22 17.42 -29.38 -5.52
N ARG A 23 18.57 -29.89 -5.99
CA ARG A 23 18.67 -30.69 -7.22
C ARG A 23 17.91 -32.02 -7.17
N LYS A 24 17.55 -32.49 -5.97
CA LYS A 24 16.78 -33.73 -5.76
C LYS A 24 15.33 -33.61 -6.22
N TYR A 25 14.87 -32.39 -6.49
CA TYR A 25 13.50 -32.12 -6.87
C TYR A 25 13.41 -31.63 -8.32
N THR A 26 12.29 -31.94 -8.95
CA THR A 26 11.93 -31.38 -10.26
C THR A 26 11.27 -30.02 -10.06
N TRP A 27 11.81 -29.00 -10.74
CA TRP A 27 11.33 -27.61 -10.64
C TRP A 27 10.63 -27.18 -11.93
N SER A 28 9.46 -26.58 -11.79
CA SER A 28 8.69 -25.97 -12.89
C SER A 28 8.64 -24.45 -12.71
N VAL A 29 8.42 -23.73 -13.80
CA VAL A 29 8.24 -22.27 -13.76
C VAL A 29 6.77 -21.93 -13.97
N LYS A 30 6.23 -21.07 -13.09
CA LYS A 30 4.92 -20.47 -13.27
C LYS A 30 5.07 -19.09 -13.87
N TYR A 31 4.58 -18.93 -15.10
CA TYR A 31 4.52 -17.66 -15.80
C TYR A 31 3.22 -16.92 -15.47
N ASN A 32 3.33 -15.70 -14.93
CA ASN A 32 2.20 -14.78 -14.88
C ASN A 32 2.63 -13.41 -15.39
N SER A 33 1.69 -12.64 -15.92
CA SER A 33 1.92 -11.28 -16.44
C SER A 33 2.58 -10.33 -15.43
N ASN A 34 2.37 -10.56 -14.12
CA ASN A 34 2.86 -9.69 -13.05
C ASN A 34 3.97 -10.32 -12.19
N TYR A 35 4.14 -11.64 -12.22
CA TYR A 35 5.08 -12.34 -11.34
C TYR A 35 5.36 -13.76 -11.84
N THR A 36 6.60 -13.99 -12.26
CA THR A 36 7.11 -15.31 -12.64
C THR A 36 7.91 -15.91 -11.48
N THR A 37 7.74 -17.21 -11.20
CA THR A 37 8.50 -17.89 -10.14
C THR A 37 8.66 -19.37 -10.41
N ALA A 38 9.76 -19.94 -9.94
CA ALA A 38 9.96 -21.39 -9.90
C ALA A 38 9.27 -22.03 -8.68
N TYR A 39 8.76 -23.25 -8.86
CA TYR A 39 8.10 -24.04 -7.84
C TYR A 39 8.30 -25.54 -8.06
N ARG A 40 8.07 -26.34 -7.02
CA ARG A 40 7.92 -27.80 -7.09
C ARG A 40 6.58 -28.21 -6.51
N THR A 41 6.08 -29.37 -6.94
CA THR A 41 4.87 -29.96 -6.38
C THR A 41 5.24 -31.04 -5.38
N SER A 42 4.69 -30.97 -4.17
CA SER A 42 4.80 -32.01 -3.15
C SER A 42 3.46 -32.71 -3.01
N ARG A 43 3.41 -34.01 -3.33
CA ARG A 43 2.20 -34.84 -3.20
C ARG A 43 2.23 -35.58 -1.88
N ASN A 44 1.09 -35.61 -1.20
CA ASN A 44 0.84 -36.46 -0.04
C ASN A 44 -0.25 -37.47 -0.42
N ASN A 45 0.17 -38.68 -0.78
CA ASN A 45 -0.73 -39.73 -1.27
C ASN A 45 -1.73 -40.18 -0.19
N ARG A 46 -1.32 -40.17 1.08
CA ARG A 46 -2.16 -40.62 2.21
C ARG A 46 -3.33 -39.67 2.45
N ALA A 47 -3.07 -38.36 2.39
CA ALA A 47 -4.09 -37.33 2.50
C ALA A 47 -4.76 -36.98 1.16
N LYS A 48 -4.36 -37.63 0.05
CA LYS A 48 -4.77 -37.28 -1.33
C LYS A 48 -4.67 -35.77 -1.63
N THR A 49 -3.64 -35.11 -1.09
CA THR A 49 -3.43 -33.67 -1.26
C THR A 49 -2.14 -33.37 -2.03
N GLN A 50 -2.14 -32.26 -2.74
CA GLN A 50 -0.97 -31.72 -3.41
C GLN A 50 -0.69 -30.30 -2.96
N LYS A 51 0.58 -29.98 -2.73
CA LYS A 51 1.01 -28.65 -2.29
C LYS A 51 2.08 -28.10 -3.21
N MET A 52 1.87 -26.87 -3.67
CA MET A 52 2.87 -26.10 -4.39
C MET A 52 3.88 -25.49 -3.41
N ILE A 53 5.17 -25.72 -3.64
CA ILE A 53 6.27 -25.19 -2.83
C ILE A 53 7.15 -24.31 -3.72
N LEU A 54 7.24 -23.03 -3.39
CA LEU A 54 8.02 -22.05 -4.16
C LEU A 54 9.52 -22.19 -3.88
N LEU A 55 10.36 -22.10 -4.91
CA LEU A 55 11.81 -22.28 -4.79
C LEU A 55 12.43 -21.31 -3.78
N HIS A 56 12.14 -20.02 -3.93
CA HIS A 56 12.67 -18.97 -3.05
C HIS A 56 12.22 -19.15 -1.58
N ARG A 57 11.05 -19.76 -1.33
CA ARG A 57 10.60 -20.07 0.04
C ARG A 57 11.33 -21.27 0.63
N GLU A 58 11.61 -22.28 -0.19
CA GLU A 58 12.35 -23.48 0.20
C GLU A 58 13.80 -23.16 0.55
N ILE A 59 14.42 -22.22 -0.16
CA ILE A 59 15.79 -21.73 0.12
C ILE A 59 15.86 -21.01 1.46
N MET A 60 14.86 -20.17 1.75
CA MET A 60 14.80 -19.40 3.01
C MET A 60 14.16 -20.18 4.16
N ASN A 61 13.78 -21.45 3.95
CA ASN A 61 13.09 -22.31 4.92
C ASN A 61 11.85 -21.65 5.57
N VAL A 62 11.08 -20.87 4.80
CA VAL A 62 9.93 -20.11 5.33
C VAL A 62 8.66 -20.97 5.30
N ARG A 63 8.24 -21.45 6.47
CA ARG A 63 7.02 -22.27 6.62
C ARG A 63 5.76 -21.46 6.94
N SER A 64 5.90 -20.34 7.64
CA SER A 64 4.77 -19.51 8.07
C SER A 64 4.00 -18.90 6.87
N PRO A 65 2.65 -18.94 6.87
CA PRO A 65 1.84 -18.28 5.86
C PRO A 65 1.79 -16.74 6.02
N LYS A 66 2.22 -16.22 7.19
CA LYS A 66 2.30 -14.78 7.47
C LYS A 66 3.53 -14.12 6.87
N LEU A 67 4.49 -14.90 6.37
CA LEU A 67 5.72 -14.41 5.76
C LEU A 67 5.71 -14.67 4.25
N VAL A 68 6.33 -13.78 3.50
CA VAL A 68 6.54 -13.85 2.05
C VAL A 68 8.02 -13.62 1.78
N VAL A 69 8.59 -14.34 0.82
CA VAL A 69 9.96 -14.14 0.38
C VAL A 69 9.91 -13.47 -0.99
N ILE A 70 10.64 -12.37 -1.13
CA ILE A 70 10.68 -11.56 -2.36
C ILE A 70 12.10 -11.45 -2.89
N HIS A 71 12.23 -11.24 -4.21
CA HIS A 71 13.51 -10.95 -4.87
C HIS A 71 13.78 -9.44 -4.83
N LYS A 72 14.89 -9.01 -4.22
CA LYS A 72 15.24 -7.59 -4.00
C LYS A 72 15.22 -6.73 -5.27
N LYS A 73 15.58 -7.32 -6.43
CA LYS A 73 15.59 -6.63 -7.75
C LYS A 73 14.49 -7.12 -8.71
N GLY A 74 13.63 -8.03 -8.25
CA GLY A 74 12.58 -8.64 -9.08
C GLY A 74 13.09 -9.61 -10.14
N ASP A 75 14.35 -10.05 -10.05
CA ASP A 75 14.88 -11.11 -10.90
C ASP A 75 14.52 -12.46 -10.29
N TRP A 76 13.55 -13.16 -10.89
CA TRP A 76 13.06 -14.45 -10.40
C TRP A 76 14.00 -15.62 -10.70
N LYS A 77 14.95 -15.45 -11.64
CA LYS A 77 15.95 -16.47 -11.96
C LYS A 77 17.07 -16.51 -10.90
N ASP A 78 17.38 -15.36 -10.29
CA ASP A 78 18.41 -15.25 -9.24
C ASP A 78 17.85 -15.53 -7.83
N ASN A 79 17.89 -16.79 -7.42
CA ASN A 79 17.33 -17.28 -6.15
C ASN A 79 18.37 -17.41 -5.02
N ARG A 80 19.57 -16.83 -5.17
CA ARG A 80 20.59 -16.80 -4.11
C ARG A 80 20.08 -16.07 -2.86
N LYS A 81 20.38 -16.57 -1.66
CA LYS A 81 19.95 -16.02 -0.36
C LYS A 81 20.18 -14.51 -0.24
N LYS A 82 21.34 -14.02 -0.70
CA LYS A 82 21.68 -12.58 -0.69
C LYS A 82 20.70 -11.70 -1.50
N ARG A 83 20.03 -12.26 -2.50
CA ARG A 83 19.03 -11.61 -3.37
C ARG A 83 17.60 -11.75 -2.87
N LEU A 84 17.38 -12.68 -1.95
CA LEU A 84 16.08 -12.90 -1.34
C LEU A 84 15.92 -12.04 -0.09
N LEU A 85 14.67 -11.78 0.27
CA LEU A 85 14.30 -11.08 1.48
C LEU A 85 12.99 -11.65 2.03
N VAL A 86 12.99 -12.00 3.31
CA VAL A 86 11.78 -12.43 4.03
C VAL A 86 11.09 -11.20 4.62
N ILE A 87 9.81 -11.02 4.32
CA ILE A 87 8.99 -9.93 4.82
C ILE A 87 7.62 -10.44 5.30
N GLU A 88 6.94 -9.65 6.11
CA GLU A 88 5.54 -9.92 6.45
C GLU A 88 4.61 -9.77 5.24
N LYS A 89 3.62 -10.67 5.14
CA LYS A 89 2.53 -10.61 4.17
C LYS A 89 1.83 -9.25 4.29
N GLY A 90 1.63 -8.58 3.16
CA GLY A 90 1.09 -7.21 3.09
C GLY A 90 2.16 -6.12 2.96
N LYS A 91 3.43 -6.37 3.33
CA LYS A 91 4.53 -5.43 3.07
C LYS A 91 5.09 -5.52 1.63
N GLN A 92 4.68 -6.54 0.86
CA GLN A 92 5.15 -6.80 -0.52
C GLN A 92 4.78 -5.70 -1.54
N ASN A 93 3.70 -4.95 -1.31
CA ASN A 93 3.26 -3.92 -2.25
C ASN A 93 4.25 -2.73 -2.30
N PHE A 94 5.02 -2.52 -1.23
CA PHE A 94 6.02 -1.45 -1.15
C PHE A 94 7.21 -1.72 -2.10
N THR A 95 7.51 -2.99 -2.33
CA THR A 95 8.63 -3.47 -3.13
C THR A 95 8.27 -3.78 -4.58
N GLN A 96 7.02 -3.56 -5.01
CA GLN A 96 6.64 -3.74 -6.41
C GLN A 96 7.06 -2.52 -7.27
N LYS A 97 7.42 -2.79 -8.53
CA LYS A 97 7.59 -1.76 -9.57
C LYS A 97 6.24 -1.10 -9.88
N ASN A 98 6.26 0.08 -10.49
CA ASN A 98 5.04 0.80 -10.89
C ASN A 98 4.08 -0.13 -11.65
N ARG A 99 2.85 -0.25 -11.16
CA ARG A 99 1.75 -0.75 -11.99
C ARG A 99 1.48 0.32 -13.02
N LYS A 100 1.70 0.01 -14.30
CA LYS A 100 1.40 0.79 -15.53
C LYS A 100 0.71 2.13 -15.24
N SER A 101 1.49 3.10 -14.78
CA SER A 101 1.07 4.49 -14.69
C SER A 101 1.65 5.15 -15.93
N ASN A 102 0.84 5.92 -16.65
CA ASN A 102 1.29 6.71 -17.80
C ASN A 102 2.33 7.78 -17.40
N ASN A 103 2.65 7.90 -16.10
CA ASN A 103 3.63 8.85 -15.61
C ASN A 103 5.01 8.22 -15.49
N LYS A 104 6.00 8.97 -15.98
CA LYS A 104 7.44 8.64 -15.98
C LYS A 104 8.01 8.28 -14.59
N TYR A 105 7.38 8.73 -13.51
CA TYR A 105 7.84 8.58 -12.13
C TYR A 105 6.81 7.89 -11.23
N LYS A 106 7.28 7.09 -10.28
CA LYS A 106 6.50 6.38 -9.27
C LYS A 106 5.86 7.35 -8.28
N GLY A 107 4.56 7.14 -8.03
CA GLY A 107 3.76 7.93 -7.10
C GLY A 107 3.38 9.32 -7.60
N ILE A 108 3.65 9.63 -8.87
CA ILE A 108 3.37 10.94 -9.45
C ILE A 108 2.17 10.87 -10.36
N THR A 109 1.27 11.83 -10.21
CA THR A 109 0.06 12.01 -11.01
C THR A 109 0.02 13.42 -11.57
N ARG A 110 0.01 13.56 -12.91
CA ARG A 110 -0.25 14.86 -13.54
C ARG A 110 -1.73 15.18 -13.45
N ARG A 111 -2.06 16.30 -12.82
CA ARG A 111 -3.41 16.85 -12.71
C ARG A 111 -3.82 17.44 -14.05
N LYS A 112 -5.00 17.06 -14.57
CA LYS A 112 -5.50 17.56 -15.85
C LYS A 112 -6.04 19.00 -15.75
N ASP A 113 -6.55 19.35 -14.59
CA ASP A 113 -7.16 20.65 -14.30
C ASP A 113 -6.11 21.76 -14.13
N THR A 114 -5.03 21.48 -13.40
CA THR A 114 -3.97 22.49 -13.14
C THR A 114 -2.69 22.28 -13.94
N GLY A 115 -2.53 21.11 -14.60
CA GLY A 115 -1.29 20.73 -15.26
C GLY A 115 -0.15 20.32 -14.31
N LEU A 116 -0.31 20.54 -13.00
CA LEU A 116 0.70 20.30 -11.97
C LEU A 116 0.89 18.80 -11.64
N TYR A 117 2.00 18.46 -11.01
CA TYR A 117 2.35 17.10 -10.61
C TYR A 117 2.11 16.88 -9.13
N MET A 118 1.10 16.07 -8.84
CA MET A 118 0.78 15.61 -7.48
C MET A 118 1.64 14.42 -7.11
N SER A 119 2.25 14.44 -5.94
CA SER A 119 3.01 13.32 -5.37
C SER A 119 2.22 12.67 -4.24
N SER A 120 1.94 11.37 -4.33
CA SER A 120 1.28 10.61 -3.26
C SER A 120 1.92 9.23 -3.04
N ILE A 121 1.79 8.73 -1.82
CA ILE A 121 2.31 7.43 -1.42
C ILE A 121 1.34 6.70 -0.52
N CYS A 122 1.17 5.39 -0.73
CA CYS A 122 0.24 4.59 0.06
C CYS A 122 0.99 3.67 1.01
N LYS A 123 0.68 3.71 2.31
CA LYS A 123 1.17 2.76 3.32
C LYS A 123 -0.01 2.13 4.05
N ARG A 124 -0.11 0.79 4.00
CA ARG A 124 -1.17 0.01 4.68
C ARG A 124 -2.59 0.51 4.37
N GLY A 125 -2.86 0.85 3.11
CA GLY A 125 -4.17 1.34 2.65
C GLY A 125 -4.45 2.81 2.97
N LYS A 126 -3.54 3.51 3.67
CA LYS A 126 -3.61 4.95 3.90
C LYS A 126 -2.81 5.68 2.83
N GLU A 127 -3.45 6.62 2.13
CA GLU A 127 -2.81 7.49 1.14
C GLU A 127 -2.29 8.76 1.84
N TYR A 128 -1.01 9.08 1.58
CA TYR A 128 -0.31 10.25 2.06
C TYR A 128 -0.07 11.17 0.87
N HIS A 129 -0.63 12.38 0.93
CA HIS A 129 -0.43 13.39 -0.08
C HIS A 129 0.81 14.21 0.27
N LEU A 130 1.86 14.11 -0.54
CA LEU A 130 3.18 14.65 -0.24
C LEU A 130 3.34 16.09 -0.72
N GLY A 131 2.50 16.53 -1.66
CA GLY A 131 2.52 17.88 -2.21
C GLY A 131 2.12 17.90 -3.68
N VAL A 132 1.97 19.11 -4.20
CA VAL A 132 1.79 19.39 -5.62
C VAL A 132 2.96 20.26 -6.07
N TYR A 133 3.55 19.94 -7.21
CA TYR A 133 4.75 20.59 -7.72
C TYR A 133 4.61 20.88 -9.22
N GLU A 134 5.29 21.91 -9.70
CA GLU A 134 5.38 22.22 -11.13
C GLU A 134 6.31 21.27 -11.87
N ASP A 135 7.43 20.90 -11.25
CA ASP A 135 8.40 19.98 -11.83
C ASP A 135 8.13 18.53 -11.40
N PRO A 136 7.91 17.59 -12.35
CA PRO A 136 7.72 16.18 -12.03
C PRO A 136 8.93 15.54 -11.34
N LYS A 137 10.15 16.05 -11.56
CA LYS A 137 11.37 15.58 -10.87
C LYS A 137 11.33 15.92 -9.39
N VAL A 138 10.90 17.14 -9.03
CA VAL A 138 10.75 17.56 -7.63
C VAL A 138 9.69 16.71 -6.94
N ALA A 139 8.56 16.46 -7.61
CA ALA A 139 7.52 15.56 -7.12
C ALA A 139 8.06 14.14 -6.86
N ALA A 140 8.89 13.61 -7.77
CA ALA A 140 9.54 12.31 -7.63
C ALA A 140 10.57 12.26 -6.50
N MET A 141 11.31 13.35 -6.25
CA MET A 141 12.21 13.47 -5.10
C MET A 141 11.44 13.51 -3.77
N ALA A 142 10.29 14.20 -3.74
CA ALA A 142 9.39 14.17 -2.59
C ALA A 142 8.89 12.74 -2.31
N TYR A 143 8.51 11.99 -3.35
CA TYR A 143 8.16 10.58 -3.22
C TYR A 143 9.32 9.75 -2.63
N ASP A 144 10.54 9.94 -3.13
CA ASP A 144 11.72 9.19 -2.66
C ASP A 144 12.00 9.44 -1.18
N LYS A 145 11.93 10.69 -0.74
CA LYS A 145 12.11 11.06 0.67
C LYS A 145 11.01 10.47 1.54
N ALA A 146 9.74 10.56 1.13
CA ALA A 146 8.63 9.94 1.85
C ALA A 146 8.74 8.41 1.90
N ALA A 147 9.13 7.76 0.79
CA ALA A 147 9.32 6.33 0.73
C ALA A 147 10.43 5.87 1.67
N ASN A 148 11.54 6.61 1.76
CA ASN A 148 12.61 6.32 2.72
C ASN A 148 12.12 6.44 4.17
N ILE A 149 11.33 7.47 4.50
CA ILE A 149 10.76 7.63 5.85
C ILE A 149 9.77 6.50 6.17
N LEU A 150 8.88 6.16 5.23
CA LEU A 150 7.79 5.23 5.46
C LEU A 150 8.21 3.75 5.40
N PHE A 151 9.18 3.40 4.57
CA PHE A 151 9.56 2.02 4.26
C PHE A 151 11.03 1.69 4.56
N GLY A 152 11.86 2.69 4.90
CA GLY A 152 13.26 2.50 5.24
C GLY A 152 14.03 1.79 4.13
N THR A 153 14.74 0.73 4.49
CA THR A 153 15.56 -0.07 3.56
C THR A 153 14.74 -0.71 2.44
N LEU A 154 13.45 -0.97 2.67
CA LEU A 154 12.52 -1.58 1.71
C LEU A 154 11.92 -0.58 0.71
N ALA A 155 12.24 0.71 0.85
CA ALA A 155 11.75 1.74 -0.05
C ALA A 155 12.25 1.50 -1.49
N ASN A 156 11.31 1.28 -2.41
CA ASN A 156 11.57 1.35 -3.85
C ASN A 156 11.39 2.79 -4.34
N THR A 157 12.44 3.57 -4.18
CA THR A 157 12.53 4.95 -4.65
C THR A 157 12.71 5.02 -6.17
N ASN A 158 12.28 6.12 -6.78
CA ASN A 158 12.55 6.48 -8.17
C ASN A 158 14.05 6.42 -8.47
N LYS A 159 14.92 6.88 -7.55
CA LYS A 159 16.38 6.77 -7.69
C LYS A 159 16.86 5.30 -7.77
N LYS A 160 16.40 4.42 -6.87
CA LYS A 160 16.76 2.99 -6.90
C LYS A 160 16.22 2.27 -8.14
N LEU A 161 15.09 2.73 -8.67
CA LEU A 161 14.49 2.21 -9.90
C LEU A 161 15.15 2.78 -11.17
N GLY A 162 16.09 3.71 -11.05
CA GLY A 162 16.76 4.35 -12.19
C GLY A 162 15.87 5.35 -12.96
N LEU A 163 14.72 5.73 -12.40
CA LEU A 163 13.78 6.65 -13.03
C LEU A 163 14.24 8.11 -12.97
N ILE A 164 15.02 8.46 -11.94
CA ILE A 164 15.56 9.80 -11.72
C ILE A 164 17.00 9.72 -11.18
N LYS A 165 17.82 10.72 -11.51
CA LYS A 165 19.18 10.89 -10.98
C LYS A 165 19.25 12.23 -10.25
N TYR A 166 19.73 12.23 -9.00
CA TYR A 166 20.03 13.43 -8.22
C TYR A 166 21.15 13.16 -7.22
N LYS A 167 21.99 14.18 -6.93
CA LYS A 167 23.10 14.12 -5.97
C LYS A 167 22.58 14.07 -4.53
N SER A 168 21.75 15.05 -4.14
CA SER A 168 21.07 15.13 -2.84
C SER A 168 19.57 15.33 -2.99
N LEU A 169 18.79 14.98 -1.95
CA LEU A 169 17.39 15.37 -1.85
C LEU A 169 17.38 16.85 -1.46
N LYS A 170 16.76 17.72 -2.27
CA LYS A 170 16.49 19.13 -1.89
C LYS A 170 15.75 19.17 -0.53
N ASP A 171 15.76 20.32 0.14
CA ASP A 171 15.04 20.59 1.41
C ASP A 171 13.52 20.64 1.23
N ILE A 172 12.96 19.57 0.66
CA ILE A 172 11.54 19.36 0.49
C ILE A 172 11.00 18.95 1.86
N GLN A 173 10.28 19.83 2.52
CA GLN A 173 9.51 19.46 3.70
C GLN A 173 8.40 18.49 3.29
N ILE A 174 8.25 17.38 4.04
CA ILE A 174 7.23 16.37 3.77
C ILE A 174 6.34 16.26 5.00
N ASN A 175 5.09 16.67 4.83
CA ASN A 175 4.06 16.45 5.81
C ASN A 175 3.38 15.11 5.53
N LEU A 176 3.68 14.10 6.35
CA LEU A 176 3.03 12.79 6.29
C LEU A 176 1.66 12.81 6.97
N HIS A 177 0.83 13.79 6.64
CA HIS A 177 -0.53 13.86 7.14
C HIS A 177 -1.39 12.83 6.40
N VAL A 178 -2.00 11.91 7.15
CA VAL A 178 -2.98 10.99 6.57
C VAL A 178 -4.30 11.72 6.47
N ASN A 179 -4.82 11.86 5.26
CA ASN A 179 -6.20 12.29 5.08
C ASN A 179 -7.10 11.09 5.39
N GLU A 180 -7.32 10.82 6.68
CA GLU A 180 -8.14 9.69 7.12
C GLU A 180 -9.60 9.98 6.76
N ARG A 181 -10.02 9.51 5.58
CA ARG A 181 -11.40 9.72 5.12
C ARG A 181 -12.41 8.92 5.94
N GLY A 182 -11.99 7.91 6.71
CA GLY A 182 -12.87 6.99 7.45
C GLY A 182 -13.51 5.95 6.53
N ARG A 183 -14.21 4.96 7.14
CA ARG A 183 -14.98 3.95 6.39
C ARG A 183 -16.38 4.47 6.05
N ASN A 184 -17.00 3.89 5.02
CA ASN A 184 -18.41 4.15 4.73
C ASN A 184 -19.28 3.59 5.88
N MET A 185 -20.28 4.36 6.28
CA MET A 185 -21.18 4.08 7.40
C MET A 185 -22.44 3.34 6.90
N ASN A 186 -22.26 2.16 6.31
CA ASN A 186 -23.32 1.43 5.60
C ASN A 186 -23.80 0.18 6.34
N GLU A 187 -23.19 -0.20 7.46
CA GLU A 187 -23.59 -1.40 8.20
C GLU A 187 -24.80 -1.09 9.11
N PRO A 188 -25.62 -2.08 9.48
CA PRO A 188 -26.81 -1.84 10.32
C PRO A 188 -26.54 -1.04 11.62
N PRO A 189 -25.43 -1.28 12.36
CA PRO A 189 -25.08 -0.47 13.52
C PRO A 189 -24.80 1.00 13.19
N ASP A 190 -24.26 1.27 11.99
CA ASP A 190 -23.94 2.61 11.52
C ASP A 190 -25.21 3.41 11.23
N THR A 191 -26.21 2.78 10.63
CA THR A 191 -27.50 3.43 10.32
C THR A 191 -28.17 3.93 11.59
N ILE A 192 -28.14 3.12 12.66
CA ILE A 192 -28.67 3.51 13.98
C ILE A 192 -27.87 4.68 14.54
N ARG A 193 -26.53 4.62 14.49
CA ARG A 193 -25.65 5.68 14.98
C ARG A 193 -25.87 7.00 14.24
N VAL A 194 -25.92 6.97 12.91
CA VAL A 194 -26.19 8.13 12.04
C VAL A 194 -27.56 8.73 12.32
N SER A 195 -28.60 7.90 12.43
CA SER A 195 -29.95 8.35 12.75
C SER A 195 -30.02 9.08 14.11
N LYS A 196 -29.39 8.51 15.15
CA LYS A 196 -29.29 9.17 16.46
C LYS A 196 -28.56 10.51 16.38
N LEU A 197 -27.46 10.58 15.63
CA LEU A 197 -26.68 11.81 15.49
C LEU A 197 -27.48 12.91 14.76
N ARG A 198 -28.17 12.57 13.67
CA ARG A 198 -29.06 13.53 12.96
C ARG A 198 -30.12 14.10 13.88
N LYS A 199 -30.79 13.26 14.68
CA LYS A 199 -31.77 13.72 15.68
C LYS A 199 -31.15 14.70 16.69
N ARG A 200 -29.92 14.45 17.15
CA ARG A 200 -29.19 15.37 18.05
C ARG A 200 -28.89 16.71 17.37
N LEU A 201 -28.42 16.69 16.13
CA LEU A 201 -28.16 17.90 15.35
C LEU A 201 -29.41 18.75 15.14
N LEU A 202 -30.55 18.12 14.83
CA LEU A 202 -31.84 18.81 14.70
C LEU A 202 -32.31 19.45 16.02
N LYS A 203 -32.06 18.80 17.17
CA LYS A 203 -32.32 19.40 18.49
C LYS A 203 -31.43 20.61 18.74
N LEU A 204 -30.13 20.51 18.43
CA LEU A 204 -29.18 21.61 18.61
C LEU A 204 -29.46 22.79 17.68
N ARG A 205 -30.04 22.53 16.50
CA ARG A 205 -30.44 23.56 15.54
C ARG A 205 -31.47 24.55 16.09
N LYS A 206 -32.23 24.16 17.13
CA LYS A 206 -33.15 25.06 17.85
C LYS A 206 -32.44 26.20 18.58
N LYS A 207 -31.16 26.01 18.94
CA LYS A 207 -30.35 26.99 19.69
C LYS A 207 -29.20 27.60 18.88
N PHE A 208 -28.69 26.88 17.88
CA PHE A 208 -27.49 27.29 17.13
C PHE A 208 -27.70 27.13 15.63
N THR A 209 -27.12 28.02 14.82
CA THR A 209 -27.06 27.85 13.36
C THR A 209 -26.13 26.70 12.99
N TYR A 210 -26.33 26.05 11.83
CA TYR A 210 -25.47 24.95 11.38
C TYR A 210 -24.00 25.36 11.24
N GLU A 211 -23.71 26.62 10.91
CA GLU A 211 -22.32 27.12 10.92
C GLU A 211 -21.72 27.10 12.31
N LYS A 212 -22.45 27.61 13.32
CA LYS A 212 -21.97 27.56 14.70
C LYS A 212 -21.82 26.13 15.20
N ILE A 213 -22.73 25.22 14.82
CA ILE A 213 -22.56 23.78 15.14
C ILE A 213 -21.31 23.20 14.48
N ALA A 214 -21.08 23.55 13.23
CA ALA A 214 -19.97 23.04 12.44
C ALA A 214 -18.62 23.55 12.95
N GLU A 215 -18.56 24.78 13.47
CA GLU A 215 -17.39 25.36 14.14
C GLU A 215 -16.95 24.51 15.35
N PHE A 216 -17.87 24.15 16.25
CA PHE A 216 -17.55 23.28 17.39
C PHE A 216 -17.06 21.89 16.98
N CYS A 217 -17.46 21.43 15.80
CA CYS A 217 -17.13 20.10 15.29
C CYS A 217 -15.91 20.12 14.36
N ASN A 218 -15.36 21.30 14.04
CA ASN A 218 -14.33 21.49 13.03
C ASN A 218 -14.69 20.80 11.69
N VAL A 219 -15.90 21.06 11.20
CA VAL A 219 -16.40 20.60 9.90
C VAL A 219 -17.00 21.77 9.12
N GLN A 220 -17.22 21.61 7.81
CA GLN A 220 -17.86 22.64 7.01
C GLN A 220 -19.37 22.71 7.28
N GLY A 221 -19.92 23.92 7.45
CA GLY A 221 -21.33 24.17 7.73
C GLY A 221 -22.29 23.53 6.72
N GLY A 222 -22.03 23.72 5.42
CA GLY A 222 -22.83 23.11 4.36
C GLY A 222 -22.77 21.57 4.34
N THR A 223 -21.65 20.98 4.77
CA THR A 223 -21.52 19.52 4.91
C THR A 223 -22.32 19.01 6.11
N LEU A 224 -22.29 19.74 7.23
CA LEU A 224 -23.08 19.40 8.42
C LEU A 224 -24.58 19.51 8.16
N TYR A 225 -25.02 20.58 7.48
CA TYR A 225 -26.41 20.77 7.09
C TYR A 225 -26.91 19.59 6.26
N ARG A 226 -26.26 19.31 5.12
CA ARG A 226 -26.64 18.22 4.21
C ARG A 226 -26.67 16.86 4.91
N PHE A 227 -25.75 16.63 5.84
CA PHE A 227 -25.76 15.44 6.66
C PHE A 227 -26.95 15.40 7.63
N ALA A 228 -27.24 16.51 8.33
CA ALA A 228 -28.32 16.60 9.29
C ALA A 228 -29.70 16.40 8.65
N VAL A 229 -29.92 16.95 7.46
CA VAL A 229 -31.19 16.81 6.70
C VAL A 229 -31.29 15.51 5.90
N GLY A 230 -30.25 14.68 5.90
CA GLY A 230 -30.28 13.37 5.24
C GLY A 230 -29.92 13.35 3.75
N GLN A 231 -29.47 14.47 3.18
CA GLN A 231 -29.04 14.53 1.78
C GLN A 231 -27.72 13.78 1.52
N ILE A 232 -26.83 13.70 2.51
CA ILE A 232 -25.57 12.96 2.42
C ILE A 232 -25.35 12.07 3.65
N ASN A 233 -24.63 10.97 3.46
CA ASN A 233 -24.00 10.22 4.54
C ASN A 233 -22.54 10.64 4.67
N LEU A 234 -22.07 10.67 5.92
CA LEU A 234 -20.67 10.95 6.24
C LEU A 234 -19.93 9.66 6.57
N ARG A 235 -18.62 9.68 6.33
CA ARG A 235 -17.73 8.58 6.73
C ARG A 235 -17.46 8.60 8.23
N SER A 236 -17.02 7.46 8.77
CA SER A 236 -16.87 7.23 10.22
C SER A 236 -16.15 8.35 10.96
N ILE A 237 -15.05 8.86 10.39
CA ILE A 237 -14.22 9.90 11.03
C ILE A 237 -14.92 11.25 11.08
N ALA A 238 -15.65 11.63 10.04
CA ALA A 238 -16.43 12.87 10.06
C ALA A 238 -17.60 12.78 11.06
N VAL A 239 -18.22 11.60 11.19
CA VAL A 239 -19.24 11.32 12.21
C VAL A 239 -18.64 11.44 13.62
N GLU A 240 -17.47 10.86 13.86
CA GLU A 240 -16.75 10.94 15.14
C GLU A 240 -16.38 12.38 15.51
N LYS A 241 -15.89 13.18 14.54
CA LYS A 241 -15.62 14.61 14.77
C LYS A 241 -16.86 15.36 15.22
N ILE A 242 -18.01 15.12 14.58
CA ILE A 242 -19.27 15.76 14.95
C ILE A 242 -19.73 15.30 16.34
N GLU A 243 -19.66 14.01 16.64
CA GLU A 243 -20.03 13.49 17.97
C GLU A 243 -19.17 14.08 19.09
N THR A 244 -17.85 14.12 18.89
CA THR A 244 -16.90 14.68 19.85
C THR A 244 -17.07 16.18 20.00
N GLY A 245 -17.23 16.90 18.89
CA GLY A 245 -17.46 18.35 18.90
C GLY A 245 -18.75 18.73 19.61
N ILE A 246 -19.83 17.95 19.43
CA ILE A 246 -21.08 18.15 20.16
C ILE A 246 -20.92 17.86 21.65
N ARG A 247 -20.18 16.81 22.04
CA ARG A 247 -19.95 16.44 23.44
C ARG A 247 -19.10 17.47 24.17
N ASN A 248 -18.09 18.02 23.50
CA ASN A 248 -17.13 18.96 24.08
C ASN A 248 -17.57 20.42 23.94
N ARG A 249 -18.82 20.68 23.56
CA ARG A 249 -19.40 22.03 23.60
C ARG A 249 -19.37 22.54 25.04
N LYS A 250 -18.45 23.46 25.32
CA LYS A 250 -18.60 24.44 26.40
C LYS A 250 -19.60 25.50 25.94
#